data_AF-A0A957XKQ3-F1
#
_entry.id   AF-A0A957XKQ3-F1
#
_cell.length_a   1.000
_cell.length_b   1.000
_cell.length_c   1.000
_cell.angle_alpha   90.00
_cell.angle_beta   90.00
_cell.angle_gamma   90.00
#
_symmetry.space_group_name_H-M   'P 1'
#
loop_
_entity.id
_entity.type
_entity.pdbx_description
1 polymer ?
#
loop_
_entity_poly.entity_id
_entity_poly.type
_entity_poly.pdbx_seq_one_letter_code
_entity_poly.pdbx_strand_id
1 'polypeptide(L)'
;MSGRDDINKLLATHYRRLQILKEQRASFGSLHVPAHIVTGIEDTEADIKALETELETLEDNDSPGTFVGAVKTDHTAHIPLQRPRRAEHFTGREPELAQLLTDLQPGKTVTLTGPGGIGKSALAAEAIWTLAPDTAPPERFPDGIVFYSFYSQPATALALEHLVRSFDATARDTSPQAAYRLLSRKQALIILDGAEAADDLRVVLDVMANCG
;
A
#
# COMPACT_ATOMS: atom_id res chain seq x y z
N MET A 1 3.16 -20.80 11.79
CA MET A 1 4.15 -21.14 10.74
C MET A 1 4.08 -20.24 9.49
N SER A 2 2.97 -19.58 9.13
CA SER A 2 2.89 -18.77 7.89
C SER A 2 3.61 -17.40 7.94
N GLY A 3 3.42 -16.58 8.98
CA GLY A 3 3.89 -15.18 8.96
C GLY A 3 5.41 -14.99 8.92
N ARG A 4 6.19 -15.90 9.52
CA ARG A 4 7.66 -15.84 9.50
C ARG A 4 8.21 -16.08 8.10
N ASP A 5 7.64 -17.04 7.38
CA ASP A 5 8.07 -17.37 6.01
C ASP A 5 7.70 -16.24 5.03
N ASP A 6 6.56 -15.59 5.25
CA ASP A 6 6.10 -14.44 4.48
C ASP A 6 7.02 -13.21 4.68
N ILE A 7 7.38 -12.88 5.93
CA ILE A 7 8.33 -11.81 6.26
C ILE A 7 9.72 -12.10 5.66
N ASN A 8 10.22 -13.34 5.76
CA ASN A 8 11.50 -13.72 5.16
C ASN A 8 11.51 -13.56 3.63
N LYS A 9 10.41 -13.91 2.97
CA LYS A 9 10.26 -13.74 1.52
C LYS A 9 10.21 -12.26 1.13
N LEU A 10 9.57 -11.44 1.94
CA LEU A 10 9.53 -9.99 1.75
C LEU A 10 10.92 -9.38 1.97
N LEU A 11 11.61 -9.73 3.05
CA LEU A 11 13.01 -9.34 3.31
C LEU A 11 13.92 -9.69 2.13
N ALA A 12 13.85 -10.91 1.60
CA ALA A 12 14.63 -11.30 0.43
C ALA A 12 14.37 -10.40 -0.79
N THR A 13 13.13 -9.94 -0.96
CA THR A 13 12.74 -9.01 -2.03
C THR A 13 13.34 -7.62 -1.82
N HIS A 14 13.26 -7.07 -0.60
CA HIS A 14 13.84 -5.77 -0.27
C HIS A 14 15.37 -5.79 -0.34
N TYR A 15 16.01 -6.85 0.15
CA TYR A 15 17.46 -7.04 0.02
C TYR A 15 17.91 -7.06 -1.45
N ARG A 16 17.17 -7.72 -2.32
CA ARG A 16 17.46 -7.73 -3.77
C ARG A 16 17.32 -6.35 -4.39
N ARG A 17 16.28 -5.59 -4.02
CA ARG A 17 16.09 -4.21 -4.47
C ARG A 17 17.22 -3.29 -3.98
N LEU A 18 17.61 -3.42 -2.72
CA LEU A 18 18.70 -2.64 -2.13
C LEU A 18 20.02 -2.87 -2.87
N GLN A 19 20.31 -4.13 -3.22
CA GLN A 19 21.50 -4.47 -4.00
C GLN A 19 21.49 -3.78 -5.37
N ILE A 20 20.39 -3.86 -6.11
CA ILE A 20 20.25 -3.22 -7.43
C ILE A 20 20.46 -1.71 -7.34
N LEU A 21 19.85 -1.05 -6.34
CA LEU A 21 19.98 0.39 -6.17
C LEU A 21 21.41 0.81 -5.77
N LYS A 22 22.10 0.00 -4.95
CA LYS A 22 23.50 0.22 -4.59
C LYS A 22 24.43 0.03 -5.81
N GLU A 23 24.17 -0.96 -6.66
CA GLU A 23 24.89 -1.16 -7.93
C GLU A 23 24.66 0.01 -8.89
N GLN A 24 23.42 0.47 -9.03
CA GLN A 24 23.08 1.65 -9.83
C GLN A 24 23.81 2.89 -9.31
N ARG A 25 23.77 3.15 -7.99
CA ARG A 25 24.52 4.25 -7.37
C ARG A 25 26.03 4.15 -7.65
N ALA A 26 26.61 2.96 -7.55
CA ALA A 26 28.03 2.73 -7.84
C ALA A 26 28.38 2.99 -9.32
N SER A 27 27.46 2.69 -10.25
CA SER A 27 27.65 2.95 -11.68
C SER A 27 27.77 4.43 -12.05
N PHE A 28 27.25 5.34 -11.20
CA PHE A 28 27.42 6.78 -11.39
C PHE A 28 28.81 7.29 -10.93
N GLY A 29 29.59 6.52 -10.17
CA GLY A 29 30.94 6.90 -9.76
C GLY A 29 31.02 8.28 -9.09
N SER A 30 31.80 9.21 -9.67
CA SER A 30 31.93 10.61 -9.22
C SER A 30 30.90 11.57 -9.86
N LEU A 31 29.99 11.08 -10.69
CA LEU A 31 28.89 11.87 -11.25
C LEU A 31 27.79 12.08 -10.21
N HIS A 32 26.99 13.13 -10.41
CA HIS A 32 25.82 13.42 -9.58
C HIS A 32 24.82 12.26 -9.66
N VAL A 33 24.61 11.58 -8.53
CA VAL A 33 23.64 10.48 -8.41
C VAL A 33 22.22 11.06 -8.42
N PRO A 34 21.32 10.57 -9.28
CA PRO A 34 19.92 10.97 -9.28
C PRO A 34 19.25 10.78 -7.91
N ALA A 35 18.46 11.77 -7.47
CA ALA A 35 17.80 11.76 -6.16
C ALA A 35 16.95 10.50 -5.91
N HIS A 36 16.24 9.99 -6.93
CA HIS A 36 15.39 8.79 -6.80
C HIS A 36 16.18 7.52 -6.43
N ILE A 37 17.48 7.43 -6.74
CA ILE A 37 18.34 6.30 -6.35
C ILE A 37 18.74 6.45 -4.89
N VAL A 38 19.11 7.65 -4.46
CA VAL A 38 19.48 7.92 -3.06
C VAL A 38 18.28 7.65 -2.15
N THR A 39 17.14 8.27 -2.45
CA THR A 39 15.89 8.07 -1.72
C THR A 39 15.45 6.60 -1.77
N GLY A 40 15.57 5.93 -2.92
CA GLY A 40 15.23 4.51 -3.03
C GLY A 40 16.08 3.60 -2.15
N ILE A 41 17.37 3.90 -1.98
CA ILE A 41 18.26 3.16 -1.06
C ILE A 41 17.80 3.37 0.38
N GLU A 42 17.62 4.63 0.79
CA GLU A 42 17.21 5.00 2.15
C GLU A 42 15.87 4.36 2.52
N ASP A 43 14.89 4.42 1.62
CA ASP A 43 13.57 3.80 1.80
C ASP A 43 13.68 2.27 1.93
N THR A 44 14.45 1.62 1.05
CA THR A 44 14.59 0.16 1.10
C THR A 44 15.31 -0.30 2.36
N GLU A 45 16.30 0.46 2.85
CA GLU A 45 16.98 0.18 4.12
C GLU A 45 16.03 0.34 5.31
N ALA A 46 15.16 1.35 5.29
CA ALA A 46 14.15 1.54 6.33
C ALA A 46 13.12 0.40 6.36
N ASP A 47 12.65 -0.05 5.19
CA ASP A 47 11.71 -1.17 5.08
C ASP A 47 12.34 -2.47 5.60
N ILE A 48 13.60 -2.75 5.26
CA ILE A 48 14.33 -3.91 5.79
C ILE A 48 14.40 -3.85 7.30
N LYS A 49 14.79 -2.70 7.86
CA LYS A 49 14.90 -2.52 9.30
C LYS A 49 13.57 -2.74 10.03
N ALA A 50 12.46 -2.27 9.44
CA ALA A 50 11.12 -2.49 9.99
C ALA A 50 10.76 -3.98 10.02
N LEU A 51 10.99 -4.69 8.92
CA LEU A 51 10.72 -6.12 8.81
C LEU A 51 11.62 -6.98 9.72
N GLU A 52 12.88 -6.60 9.91
CA GLU A 52 13.78 -7.25 10.86
C GLU A 52 13.32 -7.05 12.30
N THR A 53 12.87 -5.85 12.65
CA THR A 53 12.30 -5.57 13.98
C THR A 53 11.05 -6.41 14.22
N GLU A 54 10.17 -6.52 13.21
CA GLU A 54 8.99 -7.38 13.27
C GLU A 54 9.37 -8.86 13.45
N LEU A 55 10.41 -9.32 12.76
CA LEU A 55 10.93 -10.68 12.91
C LEU A 55 11.47 -10.94 14.33
N GLU A 56 12.23 -10.01 14.91
CA GLU A 56 12.74 -10.09 16.29
C GLU A 56 11.60 -10.18 17.32
N THR A 57 10.53 -9.39 17.16
CA THR A 57 9.35 -9.46 18.06
C THR A 57 8.60 -10.80 17.98
N LEU A 58 8.74 -11.52 16.87
CA LEU A 58 8.20 -12.88 16.73
C LEU A 58 9.11 -13.94 17.35
N GLU A 59 10.41 -13.69 17.50
CA GLU A 59 11.37 -14.58 18.15
C GLU A 59 11.26 -14.56 19.68
N ASP A 60 10.90 -13.42 20.28
CA ASP A 60 10.72 -13.28 21.73
C ASP A 60 9.50 -14.05 22.30
N ASN A 61 8.59 -14.50 21.44
CA ASN A 61 7.40 -15.25 21.84
C ASN A 61 7.60 -16.79 21.92
N ASP A 62 8.81 -17.31 21.70
CA ASP A 62 9.10 -18.76 21.67
C ASP A 62 9.68 -19.33 22.97
N SER A 63 9.38 -18.72 24.13
CA SER A 63 9.67 -19.35 25.45
C SER A 63 8.62 -20.40 25.82
N PRO A 64 9.00 -21.60 26.30
CA PRO A 64 8.07 -22.68 26.58
C PRO A 64 7.37 -22.45 27.92
N GLY A 65 6.08 -22.12 27.90
CA GLY A 65 5.32 -21.87 29.12
C GLY A 65 3.81 -21.93 28.97
N THR A 66 3.28 -23.15 29.09
CA THR A 66 1.90 -23.45 29.52
C THR A 66 0.77 -23.21 28.50
N PHE A 67 0.26 -24.33 27.96
CA PHE A 67 -1.06 -24.41 27.34
C PHE A 67 -2.15 -23.98 28.33
N VAL A 68 -2.79 -22.83 28.07
CA VAL A 68 -4.17 -22.56 28.53
C VAL A 68 -4.91 -21.79 27.44
N GLY A 69 -6.03 -22.37 27.01
CA GLY A 69 -7.09 -21.64 26.31
C GLY A 69 -7.11 -21.88 24.81
N ALA A 70 -8.14 -22.59 24.36
CA ALA A 70 -8.58 -22.55 22.97
C ALA A 70 -8.75 -21.08 22.56
N VAL A 71 -7.80 -20.54 21.79
CA VAL A 71 -7.96 -19.25 21.12
C VAL A 71 -9.05 -19.48 20.09
N LYS A 72 -10.28 -19.09 20.43
CA LYS A 72 -11.24 -18.66 19.43
C LYS A 72 -10.50 -17.63 18.61
N THR A 73 -10.13 -17.95 17.38
CA THR A 73 -9.69 -16.96 16.41
C THR A 73 -10.90 -16.07 16.16
N ASP A 74 -10.99 -15.02 16.97
CA ASP A 74 -11.88 -13.92 16.74
C ASP A 74 -11.52 -13.40 15.34
N HIS A 75 -12.36 -13.69 14.35
CA HIS A 75 -12.24 -13.14 13.01
C HIS A 75 -12.68 -11.68 13.10
N THR A 76 -11.93 -10.88 13.87
CA THR A 76 -12.07 -9.43 13.83
C THR A 76 -11.70 -9.04 12.41
N ALA A 77 -12.73 -8.64 11.65
CA ALA A 77 -12.58 -8.17 10.28
C ALA A 77 -11.53 -7.06 10.29
N HIS A 78 -10.34 -7.36 9.75
CA HIS A 78 -9.26 -6.40 9.64
C HIS A 78 -9.68 -5.31 8.64
N ILE A 79 -9.81 -4.08 9.11
CA ILE A 79 -10.09 -2.92 8.26
C ILE A 79 -8.73 -2.41 7.75
N PRO A 80 -8.42 -2.52 6.45
CA PRO A 80 -7.15 -2.05 5.94
C PRO A 80 -7.02 -0.53 6.10
N LEU A 81 -5.86 -0.06 6.57
CA LEU A 81 -5.54 1.36 6.66
C LEU A 81 -4.16 1.64 6.05
N GLN A 82 -4.04 1.38 4.75
CA GLN A 82 -2.79 1.53 4.02
C GLN A 82 -2.60 2.98 3.56
N ARG A 83 -1.63 3.66 4.16
CA ARG A 83 -1.32 5.06 3.87
C ARG A 83 0.07 5.15 3.24
N PRO A 84 0.22 5.73 2.03
CA PRO A 84 1.53 5.99 1.48
C PRO A 84 2.28 6.99 2.38
N ARG A 85 3.62 6.99 2.30
CA ARG A 85 4.46 7.91 3.08
C ARG A 85 4.02 9.35 2.85
N ARG A 86 3.76 10.08 3.94
CA ARG A 86 3.42 11.50 3.88
C ARG A 86 4.65 12.29 3.42
N ALA A 87 4.43 13.29 2.58
CA ALA A 87 5.50 14.23 2.26
C ALA A 87 5.92 14.99 3.53
N GLU A 88 7.23 15.09 3.78
CA GLU A 88 7.76 15.86 4.93
C GLU A 88 7.42 17.34 4.82
N HIS A 89 7.36 17.85 3.59
CA HIS A 89 6.99 19.22 3.27
C HIS A 89 5.90 19.21 2.19
N PHE A 90 4.70 19.65 2.56
CA PHE A 90 3.59 19.84 1.64
C PHE A 90 3.13 21.29 1.73
N THR A 91 3.33 22.06 0.66
CA THR A 91 3.03 23.50 0.63
C THR A 91 2.51 23.94 -0.73
N GLY A 92 1.68 25.00 -0.74
CA GLY A 92 1.25 25.67 -1.97
C GLY A 92 0.26 24.88 -2.82
N ARG A 93 -0.38 23.87 -2.24
CA ARG A 93 -1.42 23.02 -2.86
C ARG A 93 -2.63 22.82 -1.96
N GLU A 94 -2.82 23.72 -0.99
CA GLU A 94 -3.97 23.71 -0.09
C GLU A 94 -5.31 23.79 -0.84
N PRO A 95 -5.46 24.57 -1.93
CA PRO A 95 -6.68 24.59 -2.74
C PRO A 95 -6.96 23.24 -3.41
N GLU A 96 -5.96 22.61 -4.03
CA GLU A 96 -6.11 21.30 -4.68
C GLU A 96 -6.38 20.19 -3.69
N LEU A 97 -5.78 20.25 -2.50
CA LEU A 97 -6.06 19.32 -1.40
C LEU A 97 -7.51 19.45 -0.96
N ALA A 98 -8.01 20.67 -0.73
CA ALA A 98 -9.39 20.91 -0.34
C ALA A 98 -10.39 20.42 -1.41
N GLN A 99 -10.08 20.65 -2.69
CA GLN A 99 -10.88 20.16 -3.80
C GLN A 99 -10.90 18.62 -3.82
N LEU A 100 -9.72 17.98 -3.72
CA LEU A 100 -9.61 16.53 -3.70
C LEU A 100 -10.40 15.91 -2.54
N LEU A 101 -10.29 16.46 -1.33
CA LEU A 101 -11.04 16.00 -0.16
C LEU A 101 -12.56 16.15 -0.30
N THR A 102 -13.00 17.11 -1.11
CA THR A 102 -14.42 17.32 -1.43
C THR A 102 -14.90 16.29 -2.47
N ASP A 103 -14.09 16.03 -3.48
CA ASP A 103 -14.41 15.11 -4.58
C ASP A 103 -14.34 13.63 -4.16
N LEU A 104 -13.56 13.31 -3.12
CA LEU A 104 -13.47 11.97 -2.54
C LEU A 104 -14.76 11.59 -1.80
N GLN A 105 -15.71 11.05 -2.56
CA GLN A 105 -16.98 10.50 -2.09
C GLN A 105 -17.09 9.01 -2.43
N PRO A 106 -17.83 8.22 -1.64
CA PRO A 106 -18.17 6.83 -1.98
C PRO A 106 -18.79 6.71 -3.38
N GLY A 107 -18.39 5.65 -4.11
CA GLY A 107 -18.88 5.38 -5.47
C GLY A 107 -18.41 6.38 -6.53
N LYS A 108 -17.44 7.25 -6.22
CA LYS A 108 -16.84 8.19 -7.16
C LYS A 108 -15.38 7.82 -7.43
N THR A 109 -14.97 8.05 -8.67
CA THR A 109 -13.57 7.93 -9.09
C THR A 109 -13.02 9.34 -9.34
N VAL A 110 -11.91 9.65 -8.71
CA VAL A 110 -11.16 10.90 -8.91
C VAL A 110 -9.82 10.55 -9.54
N THR A 111 -9.44 11.24 -10.62
CA THR A 111 -8.16 11.03 -11.30
C THR A 111 -7.29 12.27 -11.17
N LEU A 112 -6.12 12.10 -10.56
CA LEU A 112 -5.10 13.15 -10.53
C LEU A 112 -4.26 13.09 -11.80
N THR A 113 -4.31 14.16 -12.58
CA THR A 113 -3.55 14.27 -13.84
C THR A 113 -2.57 15.44 -13.79
N GLY A 114 -1.49 15.33 -14.54
CA GLY A 114 -0.46 16.37 -14.60
C GLY A 114 0.93 15.80 -14.91
N PRO A 115 1.90 16.68 -15.20
CA PRO A 115 3.26 16.28 -15.57
C PRO A 115 3.95 15.37 -14.54
N GLY A 116 4.97 14.64 -14.99
CA GLY A 116 5.86 13.90 -14.08
C GLY A 116 6.49 14.84 -13.05
N GLY A 117 6.61 14.38 -11.80
CA GLY A 117 7.25 15.17 -10.73
C GLY A 117 6.45 16.35 -10.18
N ILE A 118 5.24 16.63 -10.69
CA ILE A 118 4.42 17.78 -10.23
C ILE A 118 3.87 17.63 -8.80
N GLY A 119 4.03 16.44 -8.19
CA GLY A 119 3.59 16.15 -6.81
C GLY A 119 2.22 15.47 -6.68
N LYS A 120 1.71 14.78 -7.72
CA LYS A 120 0.42 14.08 -7.67
C LYS A 120 0.33 13.05 -6.54
N SER A 121 1.34 12.19 -6.42
CA SER A 121 1.40 11.17 -5.37
C SER A 121 1.52 11.81 -3.97
N ALA A 122 2.21 12.96 -3.85
CA ALA A 122 2.27 13.72 -2.61
C ALA A 122 0.90 14.33 -2.23
N LEU A 123 0.16 14.88 -3.21
CA LEU A 123 -1.20 15.37 -3.02
C LEU A 123 -2.16 14.25 -2.60
N ALA A 124 -2.07 13.08 -3.24
CA ALA A 124 -2.85 11.90 -2.86
C ALA A 124 -2.53 11.43 -1.44
N ALA A 125 -1.24 11.33 -1.09
CA ALA A 125 -0.80 10.97 0.25
C ALA A 125 -1.33 11.96 1.29
N GLU A 126 -1.21 13.26 1.04
CA GLU A 126 -1.69 14.29 1.96
C GLU A 126 -3.20 14.22 2.18
N ALA A 127 -3.99 13.96 1.13
CA ALA A 127 -5.43 13.74 1.25
C ALA A 127 -5.74 12.52 2.11
N ILE A 128 -5.03 11.40 1.90
CA ILE A 128 -5.20 10.18 2.69
C ILE A 128 -4.89 10.42 4.17
N TRP A 129 -3.78 11.09 4.48
CA TRP A 129 -3.40 11.44 5.85
C TRP A 129 -4.36 12.44 6.50
N THR A 130 -5.00 13.31 5.71
CA THR A 130 -6.03 14.23 6.20
C THR A 130 -7.35 13.50 6.50
N LEU A 131 -7.71 12.50 5.69
CA LEU A 131 -8.93 11.69 5.89
C LEU A 131 -8.80 10.70 7.06
N ALA A 132 -7.61 10.13 7.24
CA ALA A 132 -7.29 9.13 8.26
C ALA A 132 -6.04 9.56 9.06
N PRO A 133 -6.16 10.56 9.95
CA PRO A 133 -5.04 11.03 10.75
C PRO A 133 -4.55 10.00 11.77
N ASP A 134 -5.47 9.18 12.30
CA ASP A 134 -5.20 8.22 13.38
C ASP A 134 -5.24 6.77 12.87
N THR A 135 -5.50 5.80 13.75
CA THR A 135 -5.63 4.38 13.41
C THR A 135 -7.05 3.97 13.01
N ALA A 136 -8.01 4.88 13.09
CA ALA A 136 -9.40 4.64 12.70
C ALA A 136 -9.60 4.91 11.19
N PRO A 137 -10.50 4.15 10.52
CA PRO A 137 -10.89 4.47 9.15
C PRO A 137 -11.66 5.80 9.08
N PRO A 138 -11.61 6.52 7.94
CA PRO A 138 -12.43 7.72 7.75
C PRO A 138 -13.92 7.40 7.85
N GLU A 139 -14.73 8.32 8.40
CA GLU A 139 -16.19 8.14 8.46
C GLU A 139 -16.83 7.88 7.08
N ARG A 140 -16.28 8.52 6.03
CA ARG A 140 -16.72 8.32 4.64
C ARG A 140 -16.29 6.99 4.04
N PHE A 141 -15.31 6.32 4.61
CA PHE A 141 -14.77 5.07 4.08
C PHE A 141 -14.61 4.07 5.24
N PRO A 142 -15.72 3.60 5.84
CA PRO A 142 -15.69 2.79 7.06
C PRO A 142 -15.00 1.44 6.86
N ASP A 143 -14.94 0.94 5.62
CA ASP A 143 -14.22 -0.29 5.29
C ASP A 143 -12.71 -0.07 5.08
N GLY A 144 -12.24 1.17 5.15
CA GLY A 144 -10.81 1.49 5.19
C GLY A 144 -10.23 2.01 3.88
N ILE A 145 -8.90 1.98 3.81
CA ILE A 145 -8.08 2.54 2.75
C ILE A 145 -7.11 1.48 2.24
N VAL A 146 -7.10 1.25 0.93
CA VAL A 146 -6.16 0.35 0.26
C VAL A 146 -5.35 1.14 -0.77
N PHE A 147 -4.03 1.00 -0.71
CA PHE A 147 -3.09 1.68 -1.61
C PHE A 147 -2.34 0.65 -2.44
N TYR A 148 -2.27 0.88 -3.75
CA TYR A 148 -1.46 0.08 -4.67
C TYR A 148 -0.69 0.98 -5.62
N SER A 149 0.58 0.65 -5.88
CA SER A 149 1.43 1.37 -6.83
C SER A 149 1.83 0.46 -7.99
N PHE A 150 1.56 0.92 -9.21
CA PHE A 150 1.90 0.19 -10.44
C PHE A 150 3.33 0.40 -10.92
N TYR A 151 4.11 1.31 -10.32
CA TYR A 151 5.46 1.65 -10.81
C TYR A 151 6.45 0.48 -10.77
N SER A 152 6.30 -0.47 -9.84
CA SER A 152 7.14 -1.66 -9.72
C SER A 152 6.42 -2.96 -10.07
N GLN A 153 5.09 -2.94 -10.08
CA GLN A 153 4.22 -4.09 -10.33
C GLN A 153 3.09 -3.68 -11.29
N PRO A 154 3.36 -3.63 -12.61
CA PRO A 154 2.37 -3.18 -13.59
C PRO A 154 1.23 -4.19 -13.80
N ALA A 155 1.39 -5.42 -13.31
CA ALA A 155 0.45 -6.51 -13.52
C ALA A 155 -0.85 -6.30 -12.73
N THR A 156 -1.95 -6.07 -13.44
CA THR A 156 -3.27 -5.80 -12.88
C THR A 156 -3.80 -6.96 -12.03
N ALA A 157 -3.39 -8.20 -12.33
CA ALA A 157 -3.71 -9.37 -11.52
C ALA A 157 -3.14 -9.27 -10.08
N LEU A 158 -1.94 -8.71 -9.92
CA LEU A 158 -1.32 -8.51 -8.60
C LEU A 158 -2.04 -7.39 -7.82
N ALA A 159 -2.51 -6.35 -8.51
CA ALA A 159 -3.33 -5.31 -7.90
C ALA A 159 -4.64 -5.87 -7.34
N LEU A 160 -5.33 -6.73 -8.09
CA LEU A 160 -6.57 -7.40 -7.64
C LEU A 160 -6.32 -8.35 -6.48
N GLU A 161 -5.25 -9.15 -6.56
CA GLU A 161 -4.85 -10.01 -5.45
C GLU A 161 -4.57 -9.20 -4.18
N HIS A 162 -3.81 -8.11 -4.31
CA HIS A 162 -3.51 -7.21 -3.20
C HIS A 162 -4.78 -6.61 -2.60
N LEU A 163 -5.74 -6.18 -3.42
CA LEU A 163 -7.03 -5.68 -2.96
C LEU A 163 -7.77 -6.73 -2.14
N VAL A 164 -7.92 -7.96 -2.66
CA VAL A 164 -8.60 -9.04 -1.94
C VAL A 164 -7.92 -9.34 -0.61
N ARG A 165 -6.60 -9.51 -0.62
CA ARG A 165 -5.82 -9.84 0.58
C ARG A 165 -5.81 -8.75 1.62
N SER A 166 -5.98 -7.49 1.22
CA SER A 166 -6.07 -6.36 2.15
C SER A 166 -7.34 -6.43 3.02
N PHE A 167 -8.43 -6.98 2.49
CA PHE A 167 -9.69 -7.15 3.23
C PHE A 167 -9.86 -8.56 3.82
N ASP A 168 -9.26 -9.57 3.21
CA ASP A 168 -9.25 -10.95 3.68
C ASP A 168 -7.89 -11.61 3.40
N ALA A 169 -7.00 -11.54 4.39
CA ALA A 169 -5.67 -12.13 4.31
C ALA A 169 -5.69 -13.66 4.07
N THR A 170 -6.81 -14.32 4.43
CA THR A 170 -6.98 -15.77 4.31
C THR A 170 -7.63 -16.20 2.99
N ALA A 171 -7.97 -15.24 2.14
CA ALA A 171 -8.62 -15.50 0.86
C ALA A 171 -7.77 -16.46 -0.01
N ARG A 172 -8.42 -17.56 -0.41
CA ARG A 172 -7.86 -18.53 -1.35
C ARG A 172 -8.16 -18.19 -2.80
N ASP A 173 -9.30 -17.56 -3.04
CA ASP A 173 -9.73 -17.09 -4.36
C ASP A 173 -9.49 -15.58 -4.45
N THR A 174 -8.53 -15.19 -5.26
CA THR A 174 -8.15 -13.80 -5.54
C THR A 174 -8.48 -13.39 -6.98
N SER A 175 -9.39 -14.14 -7.63
CA SER A 175 -9.84 -13.85 -8.99
C SER A 175 -10.52 -12.47 -9.10
N PRO A 176 -10.59 -11.88 -10.31
CA PRO A 176 -11.35 -10.65 -10.54
C PRO A 176 -12.80 -10.74 -10.06
N GLN A 177 -13.44 -11.91 -10.20
CA GLN A 177 -14.79 -12.13 -9.72
C GLN A 177 -14.89 -12.16 -8.19
N ALA A 178 -13.87 -12.68 -7.50
CA ALA A 178 -13.80 -12.61 -6.04
C ALA A 178 -13.63 -11.18 -5.56
N ALA A 179 -12.71 -10.43 -6.18
CA ALA A 179 -12.49 -9.00 -5.91
C ALA A 179 -13.78 -8.19 -6.14
N TYR A 180 -14.49 -8.44 -7.24
CA TYR A 180 -15.79 -7.83 -7.54
C TYR A 180 -16.81 -8.09 -6.43
N ARG A 181 -17.01 -9.35 -6.04
CA ARG A 181 -17.99 -9.70 -4.99
C ARG A 181 -17.63 -9.09 -3.65
N LEU A 182 -16.34 -9.09 -3.32
CA LEU A 182 -15.83 -8.50 -2.08
C LEU A 182 -16.12 -6.99 -2.05
N LEU A 183 -15.68 -6.26 -3.08
CA LEU A 183 -15.78 -4.81 -3.15
C LEU A 183 -17.22 -4.32 -3.31
N SER A 184 -18.12 -5.11 -3.91
CA SER A 184 -19.55 -4.77 -4.04
C SER A 184 -20.30 -4.57 -2.72
N ARG A 185 -19.67 -4.93 -1.59
CA ARG A 185 -20.23 -4.81 -0.24
C ARG A 185 -19.42 -3.85 0.63
N LYS A 186 -18.53 -3.09 0.02
CA LYS A 186 -17.54 -2.26 0.71
C LYS A 186 -17.69 -0.81 0.34
N GLN A 187 -17.51 0.03 1.35
CA GLN A 187 -17.37 1.47 1.22
C GLN A 187 -15.94 1.84 1.63
N ALA A 188 -14.98 1.55 0.75
CA ALA A 188 -13.55 1.76 0.98
C ALA A 188 -12.97 2.76 -0.02
N LEU A 189 -11.88 3.43 0.38
CA LEU A 189 -11.08 4.26 -0.53
C LEU A 189 -9.97 3.41 -1.14
N ILE A 190 -9.97 3.27 -2.46
CA ILE A 190 -8.94 2.55 -3.20
C ILE A 190 -8.09 3.56 -3.97
N ILE A 191 -6.77 3.52 -3.76
CA ILE A 191 -5.81 4.41 -4.41
C ILE A 191 -4.89 3.61 -5.31
N LEU A 192 -4.84 4.03 -6.56
CA LEU A 192 -3.98 3.46 -7.60
C LEU A 192 -2.97 4.50 -8.05
N ASP A 193 -1.74 4.38 -7.56
CA ASP A 193 -0.64 5.26 -7.93
C ASP A 193 0.12 4.72 -9.13
N GLY A 194 0.55 5.60 -10.03
CA GLY A 194 1.21 5.22 -11.27
C GLY A 194 0.34 4.41 -12.25
N ALA A 195 -0.98 4.63 -12.24
CA ALA A 195 -1.95 3.87 -13.04
C ALA A 195 -1.64 3.83 -14.55
N GLU A 196 -0.87 4.79 -15.07
CA GLU A 196 -0.34 4.80 -16.44
C GLU A 196 0.60 3.62 -16.76
N ALA A 197 1.19 2.99 -15.75
CA ALA A 197 2.08 1.84 -15.89
C ALA A 197 1.34 0.50 -15.90
N ALA A 198 0.04 0.47 -15.57
CA ALA A 198 -0.73 -0.77 -15.52
C ALA A 198 -0.86 -1.43 -16.90
N ASP A 199 -0.78 -2.76 -16.95
CA ASP A 199 -0.91 -3.53 -18.20
C ASP A 199 -2.33 -3.52 -18.79
N ASP A 200 -3.38 -3.62 -17.96
CA ASP A 200 -4.77 -3.35 -18.34
C ASP A 200 -5.59 -2.79 -17.17
N LEU A 201 -5.42 -1.49 -16.91
CA LEU A 201 -6.11 -0.79 -15.82
C LEU A 201 -7.63 -0.97 -15.82
N ARG A 202 -8.26 -1.20 -16.99
CA ARG A 202 -9.72 -1.33 -17.10
C ARG A 202 -10.25 -2.49 -16.27
N VAL A 203 -9.52 -3.59 -16.18
CA VAL A 203 -9.94 -4.76 -15.40
C VAL A 203 -10.07 -4.42 -13.91
N VAL A 204 -9.15 -3.61 -13.37
CA VAL A 204 -9.25 -3.12 -11.99
C VAL A 204 -10.38 -2.09 -11.84
N LEU A 205 -10.53 -1.16 -12.78
CA LEU A 205 -11.59 -0.16 -12.74
C LEU A 205 -13.00 -0.79 -12.77
N ASP A 206 -13.23 -1.80 -13.60
CA ASP A 206 -14.51 -2.51 -13.71
C ASP A 206 -14.89 -3.20 -12.39
N VAL A 207 -13.89 -3.77 -11.70
CA VAL A 207 -14.05 -4.37 -10.38
C VAL A 207 -14.37 -3.31 -9.32
N MET A 208 -13.63 -2.19 -9.32
CA MET A 208 -13.79 -1.12 -8.33
C MET A 208 -15.04 -0.28 -8.51
N ALA A 209 -15.64 -0.25 -9.71
CA ALA A 209 -16.85 0.54 -10.01
C ALA A 209 -18.06 0.19 -9.11
N ASN A 210 -17.99 -0.94 -8.39
CA ASN A 210 -19.05 -1.41 -7.50
C ASN A 210 -18.72 -1.17 -6.01
N CYS A 211 -17.60 -0.51 -5.69
CA CYS A 211 -17.21 -0.11 -4.35
C CYS A 211 -17.72 1.31 -4.06
N GLY A 212 -18.62 1.47 -3.10
CA GLY A 212 -19.24 2.77 -2.82
C GLY A 212 -20.60 2.72 -2.17
#